data_AF-A0A0G2IDF6-F1
#
_entry.id   AF-A0A0G2IDF6-F1
#
_cell.length_a   1.000
_cell.length_b   1.000
_cell.length_c   1.000
_cell.angle_alpha   90.00
_cell.angle_beta   90.00
_cell.angle_gamma   90.00
#
_symmetry.space_group_name_H-M   'P 1'
#
loop_
_entity.id
_entity.type
_entity.pdbx_description
1 polymer ?
#
loop_
_entity_poly.entity_id
_entity_poly.type
_entity_poly.pdbx_seq_one_letter_code
_entity_poly.pdbx_strand_id
1 'polypeptide(L)'
;MPSPPFPPPTGEYSDHKANCHCGAVKFTFSISPPLDAYPVVECNCSICQRNGYLLVYPIKENLELGGGSDDAMGSYTFGSKNVKHNFCKECGSSVFFEVLGPPHEAANEAAGKEEKLPVIMGVNVSHMVFPTFSPHLHPVMIR
;
A
#
# COMPACT_ATOMS: atom_id res chain seq x y z
N MET A 1 -5.41 3.92 14.44
CA MET A 1 -5.34 2.77 13.52
C MET A 1 -5.07 1.61 14.44
N PRO A 2 -6.00 0.65 14.54
CA PRO A 2 -5.79 -0.51 15.40
C PRO A 2 -4.43 -1.15 15.06
N SER A 3 -3.82 -1.76 16.08
CA SER A 3 -2.56 -2.50 15.94
C SER A 3 -2.59 -3.38 14.68
N PRO A 4 -1.51 -3.37 13.89
CA PRO A 4 -1.61 -3.86 12.54
C PRO A 4 -1.86 -5.38 12.49
N PRO A 5 -2.84 -5.85 11.70
CA PRO A 5 -2.95 -7.25 11.34
C PRO A 5 -1.95 -7.56 10.20
N PHE A 6 -0.70 -7.11 10.32
CA PHE A 6 0.33 -7.45 9.34
C PHE A 6 0.93 -8.79 9.76
N PRO A 7 0.83 -9.84 8.93
CA PRO A 7 1.53 -11.08 9.22
C PRO A 7 3.04 -10.79 9.32
N PRO A 8 3.76 -11.45 10.24
CA PRO A 8 5.20 -11.37 10.26
C PRO A 8 5.78 -11.86 8.92
N PRO A 9 6.85 -11.26 8.39
CA PRO A 9 7.52 -11.76 7.20
C PRO A 9 7.92 -13.23 7.39
N THR A 10 7.60 -14.08 6.41
CA THR A 10 7.96 -15.50 6.43
C THR A 10 9.38 -15.74 5.90
N GLY A 11 9.99 -14.73 5.28
CA GLY A 11 11.25 -14.85 4.55
C GLY A 11 11.08 -15.28 3.10
N GLU A 12 9.89 -15.71 2.70
CA GLU A 12 9.51 -15.96 1.31
C GLU A 12 8.83 -14.71 0.73
N TYR A 13 9.23 -14.32 -0.48
CA TYR A 13 8.79 -13.09 -1.12
C TYR A 13 8.16 -13.36 -2.48
N SER A 14 7.27 -12.46 -2.88
CA SER A 14 6.76 -12.38 -4.25
C SER A 14 6.91 -10.96 -4.78
N ASP A 15 7.36 -10.83 -6.03
CA ASP A 15 7.61 -9.55 -6.70
C ASP A 15 6.44 -9.20 -7.62
N HIS A 16 6.00 -7.94 -7.53
CA HIS A 16 4.82 -7.46 -8.25
C HIS A 16 5.08 -6.17 -8.98
N LYS A 17 4.40 -6.01 -10.11
CA LYS A 17 4.35 -4.77 -10.88
C LYS A 17 2.97 -4.14 -10.75
N ALA A 18 2.92 -2.83 -10.64
CA ALA A 18 1.68 -2.08 -10.52
C ALA A 18 1.77 -0.75 -11.29
N ASN A 19 0.61 -0.26 -11.74
CA ASN A 19 0.51 1.06 -12.33
C ASN A 19 -0.85 1.70 -12.10
N CYS A 20 -0.91 3.03 -12.09
CA CYS A 20 -2.18 3.75 -12.12
C CYS A 20 -2.95 3.46 -13.42
N HIS A 21 -4.23 3.85 -13.50
CA HIS A 21 -5.06 3.55 -14.66
C HIS A 21 -4.46 4.00 -16.01
N CYS A 22 -3.89 5.20 -16.09
CA CYS A 22 -3.27 5.71 -17.33
C CYS A 22 -1.83 5.23 -17.56
N GLY A 23 -1.23 4.51 -16.61
CA GLY A 23 0.14 4.03 -16.69
C GLY A 23 1.23 5.08 -16.45
N ALA A 24 0.89 6.34 -16.12
CA ALA A 24 1.86 7.40 -15.86
C ALA A 24 2.65 7.18 -14.55
N VAL A 25 2.01 6.56 -13.55
CA VAL A 25 2.65 6.12 -12.31
C VAL A 25 2.85 4.62 -12.40
N LYS A 26 4.10 4.15 -12.37
CA LYS A 26 4.50 2.74 -12.35
C LYS A 26 5.36 2.46 -11.13
N PHE A 27 5.19 1.30 -10.53
CA PHE A 27 6.00 0.89 -9.39
C PHE A 27 6.08 -0.62 -9.28
N THR A 28 7.12 -1.09 -8.60
CA THR A 28 7.30 -2.49 -8.25
C THR A 28 7.39 -2.64 -6.75
N PHE A 29 6.95 -3.78 -6.23
CA PHE A 29 7.17 -4.08 -4.82
C PHE A 29 7.35 -5.58 -4.54
N SER A 30 8.10 -5.87 -3.48
CA SER A 30 8.28 -7.24 -2.96
C SER A 30 7.60 -7.37 -1.60
N ILE A 31 6.81 -8.42 -1.41
CA ILE A 31 6.04 -8.64 -0.18
C ILE A 31 6.23 -10.05 0.39
N SER A 32 6.28 -10.16 1.72
CA SER A 32 6.38 -11.41 2.49
C SER A 32 5.34 -11.41 3.61
N PRO A 33 4.54 -12.48 3.79
CA PRO A 33 4.44 -13.68 2.93
C PRO A 33 4.09 -13.34 1.47
N PRO A 34 4.25 -14.30 0.53
CA PRO A 34 3.80 -14.12 -0.85
C PRO A 34 2.36 -13.62 -0.94
N LEU A 35 2.05 -12.83 -1.97
CA LEU A 35 0.81 -12.06 -2.06
C LEU A 35 -0.47 -12.91 -1.99
N ASP A 36 -0.43 -14.13 -2.54
CA ASP A 36 -1.54 -15.11 -2.49
C ASP A 36 -1.83 -15.61 -1.07
N ALA A 37 -0.86 -15.54 -0.17
CA ALA A 37 -0.98 -15.83 1.25
C ALA A 37 -1.05 -14.56 2.13
N TYR A 38 -0.97 -13.36 1.53
CA TYR A 38 -0.98 -12.09 2.26
C TYR A 38 -2.41 -11.58 2.47
N PRO A 39 -2.83 -11.24 3.72
CA PRO A 39 -4.17 -10.75 3.98
C PRO A 39 -4.37 -9.35 3.37
N VAL A 40 -5.43 -9.21 2.58
CA VAL A 40 -5.88 -7.90 2.08
C VAL A 40 -6.69 -7.20 3.17
N VAL A 41 -6.35 -5.95 3.47
CA VAL A 41 -7.03 -5.14 4.48
C VAL A 41 -7.93 -4.11 3.81
N GLU A 42 -9.19 -4.12 4.24
CA GLU A 42 -10.16 -3.09 3.93
C GLU A 42 -10.42 -2.25 5.18
N CYS A 43 -9.88 -1.03 5.20
CA CYS A 43 -10.03 -0.13 6.34
C CYS A 43 -11.34 0.67 6.22
N ASN A 44 -12.08 0.77 7.33
CA ASN A 44 -13.35 1.51 7.38
C ASN A 44 -13.20 3.03 7.57
N CYS A 45 -11.97 3.56 7.50
CA CYS A 45 -11.73 4.99 7.61
C CYS A 45 -12.35 5.75 6.43
N SER A 46 -12.79 7.00 6.64
CA SER A 46 -13.53 7.76 5.61
C SER A 46 -12.75 7.95 4.30
N ILE A 47 -11.44 8.24 4.35
CA ILE A 47 -10.62 8.33 3.14
C ILE A 47 -10.39 6.96 2.49
N CYS A 48 -10.28 5.91 3.29
CA CYS A 48 -10.03 4.54 2.83
C CYS A 48 -11.23 4.03 2.03
N GLN A 49 -12.44 4.23 2.57
CA GLN A 49 -13.69 3.90 1.90
C GLN A 49 -13.89 4.74 0.63
N ARG A 50 -13.63 6.06 0.68
CA ARG A 50 -13.79 6.95 -0.49
C ARG A 50 -12.82 6.61 -1.63
N ASN A 51 -11.60 6.20 -1.31
CA ASN A 51 -10.60 5.82 -2.31
C ASN A 51 -10.74 4.35 -2.76
N GLY A 52 -11.63 3.56 -2.15
CA GLY A 52 -11.83 2.16 -2.47
C GLY A 52 -10.57 1.32 -2.24
N TYR A 53 -9.87 1.57 -1.14
CA TYR A 53 -8.60 0.89 -0.85
C TYR A 53 -8.78 -0.57 -0.46
N LEU A 54 -8.06 -1.44 -1.19
CA LEU A 54 -7.79 -2.83 -0.82
C LEU A 54 -6.28 -2.95 -0.63
N LEU A 55 -5.83 -3.14 0.61
CA LEU A 55 -4.43 -2.85 0.96
C LEU A 55 -3.63 -4.10 1.29
N VAL A 56 -2.41 -4.14 0.79
CA VAL A 56 -1.32 -4.99 1.30
C VAL A 56 -0.16 -4.11 1.76
N TYR A 57 0.70 -4.64 2.63
CA TYR A 57 1.65 -3.82 3.38
C TYR A 57 3.11 -4.26 3.21
N PRO A 58 3.73 -4.01 2.04
CA PRO A 58 5.18 -4.12 1.93
C PRO A 58 5.89 -3.06 2.77
N ILE A 59 7.14 -3.35 3.12
CA ILE A 59 8.05 -2.35 3.69
C ILE A 59 8.50 -1.37 2.61
N LYS A 60 8.77 -0.12 3.00
CA LYS A 60 9.17 0.94 2.07
C LYS A 60 10.40 0.60 1.24
N GLU A 61 11.36 -0.08 1.83
CA GLU A 61 12.61 -0.48 1.17
C GLU A 61 12.38 -1.47 0.02
N ASN A 62 11.24 -2.18 0.03
CA ASN A 62 10.87 -3.13 -1.01
C ASN A 62 9.97 -2.53 -2.08
N LEU A 63 9.70 -1.22 -2.07
CA LEU A 63 8.88 -0.54 -3.08
C LEU A 63 9.75 0.44 -3.88
N GLU A 64 9.72 0.29 -5.19
CA GLU A 64 10.47 1.14 -6.11
C GLU A 64 9.56 1.79 -7.13
N LEU A 65 9.72 3.10 -7.34
CA LEU A 65 9.03 3.83 -8.39
C LEU A 65 9.77 3.68 -9.72
N GLY A 66 9.03 3.45 -10.80
CA GLY A 66 9.58 3.53 -12.15
C GLY A 66 9.94 4.96 -12.53
N GLY A 67 10.96 5.13 -13.37
CA GLY A 67 11.43 6.45 -13.82
C GLY A 67 10.30 7.33 -14.37
N GLY A 68 10.29 8.61 -13.97
CA GLY A 68 9.26 9.60 -14.35
C GLY A 68 7.92 9.47 -13.60
N SER A 69 7.72 8.43 -12.79
CA SER A 69 6.46 8.23 -12.06
C SER A 69 6.23 9.29 -10.98
N ASP A 70 7.31 9.83 -10.39
CA ASP A 70 7.23 10.87 -9.36
C ASP A 70 6.63 12.18 -9.91
N ASP A 71 6.96 12.53 -11.16
CA ASP A 71 6.44 13.73 -11.83
C ASP A 71 4.92 13.66 -12.02
N ALA A 72 4.38 12.46 -12.24
CA ALA A 72 2.94 12.21 -12.38
C ALA A 72 2.23 12.01 -11.02
N MET A 73 2.97 12.00 -9.90
CA MET A 73 2.44 11.73 -8.57
C MET A 73 2.00 13.00 -7.86
N GLY A 74 0.86 12.91 -7.19
CA GLY A 74 0.33 13.86 -6.23
C GLY A 74 0.24 13.20 -4.86
N SER A 75 0.24 14.01 -3.80
CA SER A 75 0.09 13.49 -2.44
C SER A 75 -0.90 14.31 -1.63
N TYR A 76 -1.56 13.65 -0.69
CA TYR A 76 -2.52 14.25 0.22
C TYR A 76 -2.31 13.74 1.65
N THR A 77 -2.31 14.67 2.61
CA THR A 77 -2.25 14.38 4.05
C THR A 77 -3.37 15.16 4.74
N PHE A 78 -3.94 14.57 5.80
CA PHE A 78 -4.99 15.20 6.60
C PHE A 78 -4.91 14.70 8.05
N GLY A 79 -5.72 15.28 8.93
CA GLY A 79 -5.73 14.90 10.35
C GLY A 79 -4.35 15.08 10.99
N SER A 80 -3.83 14.02 11.62
CA SER A 80 -2.50 14.04 12.24
C SER A 80 -1.33 14.16 11.26
N LYS A 81 -1.58 14.07 9.95
CA LYS A 81 -0.55 14.07 8.89
C LYS A 81 0.44 12.90 8.99
N ASN A 82 0.06 11.82 9.68
CA ASN A 82 0.88 10.62 9.81
C ASN A 82 0.78 9.68 8.61
N VAL A 83 -0.12 9.95 7.65
CA VAL A 83 -0.30 9.13 6.46
C VAL A 83 -0.33 10.03 5.24
N LYS A 84 0.57 9.76 4.29
CA LYS A 84 0.67 10.45 2.99
C LYS A 84 0.06 9.55 1.92
N HIS A 85 -1.13 9.92 1.46
CA HIS A 85 -1.84 9.21 0.40
C HIS A 85 -1.34 9.69 -0.95
N ASN A 86 -0.75 8.79 -1.73
CA ASN A 86 -0.20 9.09 -3.05
C ASN A 86 -1.18 8.66 -4.15
N PHE A 87 -1.34 9.52 -5.15
CA PHE A 87 -2.27 9.33 -6.26
C PHE A 87 -1.67 9.85 -7.58
N CYS A 88 -2.20 9.39 -8.70
CA CYS A 88 -1.82 9.91 -10.01
C CYS A 88 -2.54 11.23 -10.29
N LYS A 89 -1.80 12.31 -10.60
CA LYS A 89 -2.37 13.62 -10.95
C LYS A 89 -3.12 13.61 -12.28
N GLU A 90 -2.74 12.70 -13.18
CA GLU A 90 -3.31 12.59 -14.53
C GLU A 90 -4.67 11.87 -14.54
N CYS A 91 -4.81 10.77 -13.79
CA CYS A 91 -6.03 9.94 -13.81
C CYS A 91 -6.74 9.80 -12.46
N GLY A 92 -6.22 10.40 -11.39
CA GLY A 92 -6.83 10.37 -10.05
C GLY A 92 -6.73 9.04 -9.29
N SER A 93 -6.14 7.99 -9.88
CA SER A 93 -6.00 6.69 -9.21
C SER A 93 -5.17 6.79 -7.94
N SER A 94 -5.69 6.26 -6.83
CA SER A 94 -4.99 6.23 -5.54
C SER A 94 -4.10 4.98 -5.45
N VAL A 95 -2.79 5.15 -5.55
CA VAL A 95 -1.84 4.04 -5.80
C VAL A 95 -1.35 3.36 -4.52
N PHE A 96 -0.83 4.13 -3.58
CA PHE A 96 -0.35 3.65 -2.29
C PHE A 96 -0.32 4.78 -1.27
N PHE A 97 -0.12 4.47 0.01
CA PHE A 97 0.18 5.48 1.03
C PHE A 97 1.45 5.13 1.81
N GLU A 98 2.08 6.17 2.34
CA GLU A 98 3.22 6.09 3.25
C GLU A 98 2.79 6.43 4.68
N VAL A 99 3.13 5.57 5.63
CA VAL A 99 3.01 5.89 7.06
C VAL A 99 4.23 6.70 7.50
N LEU A 100 4.06 8.00 7.76
CA LEU A 100 5.16 8.94 8.09
C LEU A 100 5.55 8.97 9.57
N GLY A 101 4.72 8.40 10.44
CA GLY A 101 4.92 8.37 11.89
C GLY A 101 4.15 7.24 12.54
N PRO A 102 4.32 6.98 13.85
CA PRO A 102 3.63 5.89 14.51
C PRO A 102 2.10 6.02 14.34
N PRO A 103 1.36 4.90 14.23
CA PRO A 103 -0.10 4.91 14.32
C PRO A 103 -0.54 5.76 15.52
N HIS A 104 -1.64 6.52 15.39
CA HIS A 104 -2.10 7.45 16.44
C HIS A 104 -2.20 6.80 17.85
N GLU A 105 -2.49 5.50 17.92
CA GLU A 105 -2.51 4.73 19.17
C GLU A 105 -1.09 4.44 19.70
N ALA A 106 -0.16 4.08 18.82
CA ALA A 106 1.25 3.90 19.15
C ALA A 106 1.98 5.23 19.42
N ALA A 107 1.49 6.37 18.95
CA ALA A 107 2.06 7.68 19.26
C ALA A 107 1.98 8.01 20.77
N ASN A 108 0.98 7.46 21.48
CA ASN A 108 0.85 7.61 22.93
C ASN A 108 1.73 6.62 23.71
N GLU A 109 2.11 5.49 23.13
CA GLU A 109 2.92 4.43 23.77
C GLU A 109 4.40 4.44 23.38
N ALA A 110 4.76 5.05 22.25
CA ALA A 110 6.13 5.15 21.72
C ALA A 110 6.94 6.30 22.32
N ALA A 111 6.38 7.04 23.28
CA ALA A 111 7.12 8.03 24.06
C ALA A 111 8.22 7.34 24.89
N GLY A 112 9.40 7.15 24.30
CA GLY A 112 10.60 6.61 24.97
C GLY A 112 11.16 5.31 24.40
N LYS A 113 10.64 4.78 23.29
CA LYS A 113 11.24 3.62 22.59
C LYS A 113 11.76 4.04 21.22
N GLU A 114 13.07 4.24 21.15
CA GLU A 114 13.81 4.68 19.96
C GLU A 114 14.05 3.51 18.97
N GLU A 115 13.03 2.69 18.75
CA GLU A 115 13.10 1.60 17.76
C GLU A 115 12.45 2.11 16.47
N LYS A 116 13.29 2.29 15.44
CA LYS A 116 12.91 2.86 14.15
C LYS A 116 12.06 1.82 13.39
N LEU A 117 10.76 1.76 13.70
CA LEU A 117 9.82 0.88 13.03
C LEU A 117 9.93 1.08 11.50
N PRO A 118 9.92 0.00 10.70
CA PRO A 118 10.01 0.13 9.25
C PRO A 118 8.86 1.00 8.75
N VAL A 119 9.14 1.85 7.76
CA VAL A 119 8.09 2.65 7.14
C VAL A 119 7.22 1.72 6.32
N ILE A 120 5.97 1.59 6.72
CA ILE A 120 5.01 0.68 6.09
C ILE A 120 4.29 1.40 4.95
N MET A 121 4.18 0.71 3.82
CA MET A 121 3.49 1.19 2.63
C MET A 121 2.16 0.47 2.48
N GLY A 122 1.04 1.18 2.40
CA GLY A 122 -0.22 0.54 2.00
C GLY A 122 -0.36 0.56 0.48
N VAL A 123 -0.18 -0.56 -0.20
CA VAL A 123 -0.35 -0.66 -1.67
C VAL A 123 -1.79 -1.03 -1.98
N ASN A 124 -2.44 -0.24 -2.83
CA ASN A 124 -3.78 -0.54 -3.30
C ASN A 124 -3.74 -1.61 -4.40
N VAL A 125 -4.15 -2.84 -4.08
CA VAL A 125 -4.06 -3.98 -5.00
C VAL A 125 -4.96 -3.85 -6.23
N SER A 126 -5.96 -2.97 -6.19
CA SER A 126 -6.82 -2.63 -7.33
C SER A 126 -6.06 -2.00 -8.51
N HIS A 127 -4.80 -1.60 -8.31
CA HIS A 127 -3.93 -1.01 -9.33
C HIS A 127 -2.73 -1.91 -9.70
N MET A 128 -2.77 -3.19 -9.30
CA MET A 128 -1.77 -4.17 -9.71
C MET A 128 -1.92 -4.55 -11.19
N VAL A 129 -0.79 -4.78 -11.83
CA VAL A 129 -0.75 -5.31 -13.20
C VAL A 129 -0.55 -6.81 -13.10
N PHE A 130 -1.64 -7.56 -13.19
CA PHE A 130 -1.55 -9.00 -13.30
C PHE A 130 -1.16 -9.34 -14.75
N PRO A 131 -0.01 -10.00 -14.99
CA PRO A 131 0.33 -10.46 -16.33
C PRO A 131 -0.67 -11.54 -16.73
N THR A 132 -1.62 -11.14 -17.59
CA THR A 132 -2.68 -11.96 -18.19
C THR A 132 -3.73 -12.51 -17.23
N PHE A 133 -4.99 -12.28 -17.57
CA PHE A 133 -6.10 -13.15 -17.15
C PHE A 133 -5.71 -14.59 -17.50
N SER A 134 -5.24 -15.36 -16.52
CA SER A 134 -5.23 -16.80 -16.64
C SER A 134 -6.70 -17.24 -16.54
N PRO A 135 -7.30 -17.88 -17.57
CA PRO A 135 -8.69 -18.32 -17.53
C PRO A 135 -8.99 -19.38 -16.45
N HIS A 136 -7.99 -19.77 -15.66
CA HIS A 136 -8.11 -20.71 -14.54
C HIS A 136 -8.17 -20.05 -13.15
N LEU A 137 -7.91 -18.75 -13.04
CA LEU A 137 -8.18 -18.02 -11.79
C LEU A 137 -9.61 -17.52 -11.85
N HIS A 138 -10.49 -18.25 -11.18
CA HIS A 138 -11.84 -17.77 -10.89
C HIS A 138 -11.74 -16.38 -10.25
N PRO A 139 -12.65 -15.45 -10.58
CA PRO A 139 -12.73 -14.19 -9.86
C PRO A 139 -12.86 -14.54 -8.38
N VAL A 140 -11.89 -14.11 -7.58
CA VAL A 140 -12.10 -13.98 -6.14
C VAL A 140 -13.22 -12.98 -6.02
N MET A 141 -14.46 -13.48 -5.90
CA MET A 141 -15.60 -12.68 -5.52
C MET A 141 -15.26 -12.10 -4.16
N ILE A 142 -14.84 -10.84 -4.17
CA ILE A 142 -14.88 -9.98 -3.01
C ILE A 142 -16.37 -9.93 -2.64
N ARG A 143 -16.73 -10.62 -1.56
CA ARG A 143 -18.07 -10.63 -1.00
C ARG A 143 -18.31 -9.37 -0.18
#